data_AF-A0A6P5SEA2-F1
#
_entry.id   AF-A0A6P5SEA2-F1
#
_cell.length_a   1.000
_cell.length_b   1.000
_cell.length_c   1.000
_cell.angle_alpha   90.00
_cell.angle_beta   90.00
_cell.angle_gamma   90.00
#
_symmetry.space_group_name_H-M   'P 1'
#
loop_
_entity.id
_entity.type
_entity.pdbx_description
1 polymer ?
#
loop_
_entity_poly.entity_id
_entity_poly.type
_entity_poly.pdbx_seq_one_letter_code
_entity_poly.pdbx_strand_id
1 'polypeptide(L)'
;MPWNCTTSYSNVPGYSPLLSLLLLHYLRQGILVHISADGECLYLDDGTGVIELSLRPEFRGRPWNIGMYVMVVGRYMVRADEPPMIQVHKMVDLSASPDREAMWYLEVLEAYKMFYRPLMEGPV
;
A
#
# COMPACT_ATOMS: atom_id res chain seq x y z
N MET A 1 16.82 24.43 18.16
CA MET A 1 15.95 25.11 17.17
C MET A 1 15.45 24.05 16.19
N PRO A 2 14.13 23.91 15.99
CA PRO A 2 13.57 22.85 15.17
C PRO A 2 13.60 23.21 13.69
N TRP A 3 13.91 22.24 12.83
CA TRP A 3 13.88 22.38 11.38
C TRP A 3 12.44 22.20 10.88
N ASN A 4 11.83 23.29 10.42
CA ASN A 4 10.60 23.24 9.64
C ASN A 4 10.94 22.80 8.21
N CYS A 5 10.59 21.57 7.85
CA CYS A 5 10.67 21.08 6.47
C CYS A 5 9.31 21.32 5.79
N THR A 6 9.11 22.55 5.31
CA THR A 6 8.00 22.89 4.42
C THR A 6 8.57 23.13 3.02
N THR A 7 8.98 22.04 2.35
CA THR A 7 9.29 22.11 0.91
C THR A 7 8.08 21.59 0.14
N SER A 8 7.31 22.53 -0.40
CA SER A 8 6.23 22.26 -1.35
C SER A 8 6.80 21.64 -2.62
N TYR A 9 6.53 20.35 -2.81
CA TYR A 9 6.86 19.55 -4.00
C TYR A 9 6.00 19.91 -5.24
N SER A 10 5.63 21.18 -5.43
CA SER A 10 4.62 21.57 -6.42
C SER A 10 5.17 22.02 -7.77
N ASN A 11 6.49 22.13 -7.98
CA ASN A 11 7.04 22.78 -9.18
C ASN A 11 8.14 21.98 -9.91
N VAL A 12 7.99 20.66 -10.03
CA VAL A 12 8.83 19.87 -10.95
C VAL A 12 8.00 19.49 -12.20
N PRO A 13 8.33 20.00 -13.40
CA PRO A 13 7.57 19.69 -14.61
C PRO A 13 7.73 18.21 -14.95
N GLY A 14 6.61 17.48 -15.07
CA GLY A 14 6.60 16.04 -15.36
C GLY A 14 6.06 15.16 -14.22
N TYR A 15 5.76 15.72 -13.05
CA TYR A 15 5.12 14.98 -11.96
C TYR A 15 3.60 14.97 -12.16
N SER A 16 3.06 13.83 -12.60
CA SER A 16 1.63 13.58 -12.54
C SER A 16 1.21 13.46 -11.06
N PRO A 17 0.27 14.27 -10.54
CA PRO A 17 -0.17 14.18 -9.15
C PRO A 17 -0.73 12.80 -8.78
N LEU A 18 -1.22 12.03 -9.75
CA LEU A 18 -1.63 10.63 -9.58
C LEU A 18 -0.42 9.71 -9.37
N LEU A 19 0.68 9.92 -10.10
CA LEU A 19 1.94 9.19 -9.91
C LEU A 19 2.56 9.56 -8.55
N SER A 20 2.50 10.83 -8.15
CA SER A 20 2.90 11.30 -6.82
C SER A 20 2.07 10.66 -5.70
N LEU A 21 0.75 10.52 -5.88
CA LEU A 21 -0.15 9.92 -4.89
C LEU A 21 0.05 8.39 -4.78
N LEU A 22 0.35 7.71 -5.89
CA LEU A 22 0.71 6.30 -5.95
C LEU A 22 2.10 6.04 -5.31
N LEU A 23 3.06 6.95 -5.49
CA LEU A 23 4.40 6.84 -4.89
C LEU A 23 4.41 7.13 -3.37
N LEU A 24 3.44 7.90 -2.86
CA LEU A 24 3.32 8.20 -1.44
C LEU A 24 2.63 7.08 -0.63
N HIS A 25 1.91 6.19 -1.30
CA HIS A 25 1.19 5.08 -0.66
C HIS A 25 1.83 3.75 -1.05
N TYR A 26 2.53 3.16 -0.10
CA TYR A 26 3.11 1.84 -0.26
C TYR A 26 1.99 0.79 -0.27
N LEU A 27 1.93 0.03 -1.36
CA LEU A 27 1.04 -1.10 -1.56
C LEU A 27 1.82 -2.39 -1.35
N ARG A 28 1.33 -3.28 -0.50
CA ARG A 28 1.97 -4.57 -0.23
C ARG A 28 0.96 -5.67 0.02
N GLN A 29 1.25 -6.87 -0.47
CA GLN A 29 0.43 -8.07 -0.22
C GLN A 29 1.28 -9.12 0.50
N GLY A 30 0.64 -9.93 1.35
CA GLY A 30 1.32 -10.96 2.10
C GLY A 30 0.41 -11.70 3.07
N ILE A 31 0.99 -12.60 3.86
CA ILE A 31 0.31 -13.40 4.86
C ILE A 31 0.52 -12.77 6.25
N LEU A 32 -0.55 -12.64 7.02
CA LEU A 32 -0.43 -12.27 8.43
C LEU A 32 0.23 -13.41 9.21
N VAL A 33 1.42 -13.17 9.74
CA VAL A 33 2.21 -14.18 10.46
C VAL A 33 2.15 -14.01 11.98
N HIS A 34 1.86 -12.81 12.47
CA HIS A 34 1.74 -12.53 13.90
C HIS A 34 0.77 -11.37 14.17
N ILE A 35 0.09 -11.44 15.32
CA ILE A 35 -0.85 -10.43 15.82
C ILE A 35 -0.48 -10.17 17.28
N SER A 36 -0.25 -8.90 17.64
CA SER A 36 0.04 -8.54 19.03
C SER A 36 -1.16 -8.82 19.95
N ALA A 37 -0.92 -9.03 21.24
CA ALA A 37 -1.99 -9.37 22.20
C ALA A 37 -3.08 -8.29 22.33
N ASP A 38 -2.74 -7.04 22.05
CA ASP A 38 -3.64 -5.89 22.00
C ASP A 38 -4.33 -5.70 20.62
N GLY A 39 -3.91 -6.46 19.60
CA GLY A 39 -4.43 -6.36 18.22
C GLY A 39 -4.05 -5.06 17.51
N GLU A 40 -3.12 -4.29 18.07
CA GLU A 40 -2.70 -2.97 17.59
C GLU A 40 -1.67 -3.07 16.46
N CYS A 41 -0.82 -4.11 16.52
CA CYS A 41 0.25 -4.37 15.58
C CYS A 41 0.09 -5.76 14.96
N LEU A 42 0.18 -5.82 13.64
CA LEU A 42 0.23 -7.07 12.88
C LEU A 42 1.58 -7.19 12.20
N TYR A 43 2.00 -8.41 11.90
CA TYR A 43 3.18 -8.66 11.07
C TYR A 43 2.77 -9.35 9.79
N LEU A 44 3.27 -8.82 8.67
CA LEU A 44 2.99 -9.30 7.33
C LEU A 44 4.26 -9.87 6.73
N ASP A 45 4.17 -11.10 6.21
CA ASP A 45 5.23 -11.73 5.42
C ASP A 45 4.81 -11.79 3.95
N ASP A 46 5.61 -11.19 3.09
CA ASP A 46 5.41 -11.15 1.64
C ASP A 46 6.35 -12.08 0.86
N GLY A 47 7.13 -12.91 1.57
CA GLY A 47 8.13 -13.81 1.01
C GLY A 47 9.50 -13.19 0.77
N THR A 48 9.64 -11.85 0.90
CA THR A 48 10.93 -11.15 0.86
C THR A 48 11.39 -10.68 2.24
N GLY A 49 10.49 -10.64 3.21
CA GLY A 49 10.75 -10.28 4.59
C GLY A 49 9.47 -10.05 5.36
N VAL A 50 9.63 -9.74 6.65
CA VAL A 50 8.51 -9.46 7.56
C VAL A 50 8.48 -7.96 7.86
N ILE A 51 7.29 -7.36 7.76
CA ILE A 51 7.05 -5.94 8.04
C ILE A 51 5.97 -5.76 9.10
N GLU A 52 6.15 -4.77 9.97
CA GLU A 52 5.16 -4.42 10.99
C GLU A 52 4.07 -3.53 10.39
N LEU A 53 2.81 -3.80 10.73
CA LEU A 53 1.64 -3.02 10.36
C LEU A 53 1.08 -2.34 11.60
N SER A 54 1.15 -1.01 11.64
CA SER A 54 0.53 -0.21 12.70
C SER A 54 -0.91 0.11 12.32
N LEU A 55 -1.87 -0.44 13.07
CA LEU A 55 -3.29 -0.23 12.83
C LEU A 55 -3.80 1.04 13.49
N ARG A 56 -4.50 1.85 12.70
CA ARG A 56 -5.34 2.93 13.24
C ARG A 56 -6.59 2.34 13.91
N PRO A 57 -7.23 3.05 14.85
CA PRO A 57 -8.37 2.55 15.62
C PRO A 57 -9.50 1.95 14.77
N GLU A 58 -9.71 2.47 13.56
CA GLU A 58 -10.79 2.04 12.65
C GLU A 58 -10.59 0.60 12.13
N PHE A 59 -9.37 0.08 12.20
CA PHE A 59 -9.02 -1.27 11.73
C PHE A 59 -8.96 -2.32 12.84
N ARG A 60 -9.00 -1.90 14.12
CA ARG A 60 -8.80 -2.78 15.29
C ARG A 60 -9.99 -3.65 15.64
N GLY A 61 -11.19 -3.29 15.17
CA GLY A 61 -12.42 -4.08 15.34
C GLY A 61 -12.68 -5.12 14.26
N ARG A 62 -11.76 -5.29 13.30
CA ARG A 62 -11.90 -6.30 12.24
C ARG A 62 -11.23 -7.61 12.68
N PRO A 63 -11.80 -8.77 12.33
CA PRO A 63 -11.29 -10.08 12.74
C PRO A 63 -10.06 -10.47 11.90
N TRP A 64 -8.93 -9.78 12.09
CA TRP A 64 -7.67 -10.17 11.48
C TRP A 64 -7.17 -11.45 12.15
N ASN A 65 -6.82 -12.46 11.35
CA ASN A 65 -6.34 -13.75 11.83
C ASN A 65 -5.00 -14.10 11.17
N ILE A 66 -4.15 -14.79 11.92
CA ILE A 66 -2.91 -15.37 11.38
C ILE A 66 -3.28 -16.32 10.23
N GLY A 67 -2.54 -16.23 9.13
CA GLY A 67 -2.76 -17.00 7.90
C GLY A 67 -3.62 -16.29 6.85
N MET A 68 -4.25 -15.15 7.17
CA MET A 68 -4.97 -14.37 6.16
C MET A 68 -4.02 -13.76 5.13
N TYR A 69 -4.37 -13.90 3.84
CA TYR A 69 -3.72 -13.18 2.76
C TYR A 69 -4.34 -11.80 2.62
N VAL A 70 -3.56 -10.74 2.82
CA VAL A 70 -4.09 -9.38 2.87
C VAL A 70 -3.31 -8.44 1.96
N MET A 71 -4.02 -7.45 1.40
CA MET A 71 -3.42 -6.29 0.75
C MET A 71 -3.49 -5.09 1.69
N VAL A 72 -2.35 -4.43 1.87
CA VAL A 72 -2.17 -3.26 2.73
C VAL A 72 -1.78 -2.07 1.88
N VAL A 73 -2.43 -0.94 2.16
CA VAL A 73 -2.09 0.38 1.62
C VAL A 73 -1.75 1.27 2.80
N GLY A 74 -0.58 1.90 2.77
CA GLY A 74 -0.20 2.79 3.86
C GLY A 74 1.08 3.56 3.60
N ARG A 75 1.54 4.27 4.62
CA ARG A 75 2.81 5.01 4.57
C ARG A 75 3.93 4.11 5.09
N TYR A 76 4.94 3.85 4.27
CA TYR A 76 6.15 3.14 4.68
C TYR A 76 7.03 4.06 5.55
N MET A 77 7.48 3.55 6.68
CA MET A 77 8.33 4.28 7.63
C MET A 77 9.52 3.42 8.02
N VAL A 78 10.71 3.98 7.78
CA VAL A 78 11.98 3.42 8.25
C VAL A 78 12.23 3.92 9.66
N ARG A 79 12.54 3.02 10.58
CA ARG A 79 12.85 3.32 11.97
C ARG A 79 14.30 2.90 12.25
N ALA A 80 15.02 3.69 13.05
CA ALA A 80 16.38 3.34 13.45
C ALA A 80 16.31 2.21 14.49
N ASP A 81 17.11 1.15 14.29
CA ASP A 81 17.21 -0.03 15.15
C ASP A 81 15.90 -0.84 15.37
N GLU A 82 14.87 -0.59 14.54
CA GLU A 82 13.61 -1.32 14.55
C GLU A 82 13.23 -1.82 13.15
N PRO A 83 12.42 -2.89 13.03
CA PRO A 83 11.87 -3.32 11.75
C PRO A 83 11.11 -2.19 11.04
N PRO A 84 11.15 -2.13 9.69
CA PRO A 84 10.33 -1.17 8.97
C PRO A 84 8.85 -1.36 9.32
N MET A 85 8.06 -0.29 9.26
CA MET A 85 6.61 -0.38 9.44
C MET A 85 5.82 0.29 8.33
N ILE A 86 4.58 -0.13 8.19
CA ILE A 86 3.55 0.55 7.42
C ILE A 86 2.51 1.11 8.39
N GLN A 87 2.30 2.43 8.36
CA GLN A 87 1.11 3.02 8.95
C GLN A 87 -0.07 2.79 8.02
N VAL A 88 -1.01 1.93 8.43
CA VAL A 88 -2.09 1.45 7.55
C VAL A 88 -3.13 2.54 7.30
N HIS A 89 -3.39 2.80 6.01
CA HIS A 89 -4.50 3.63 5.54
C HIS A 89 -5.68 2.78 5.06
N LYS A 90 -5.41 1.61 4.49
CA LYS A 90 -6.41 0.64 4.05
C LYS A 90 -5.85 -0.76 4.13
N MET A 91 -6.68 -1.71 4.54
CA MET A 91 -6.36 -3.13 4.55
C MET A 91 -7.55 -3.93 4.01
N VAL A 92 -7.26 -4.94 3.19
CA VAL A 92 -8.26 -5.76 2.51
C VAL A 92 -7.87 -7.22 2.64
N ASP A 93 -8.81 -8.06 3.08
CA ASP A 93 -8.66 -9.51 3.07
C ASP A 93 -8.85 -10.04 1.64
N LEU A 94 -7.82 -10.73 1.15
CA LEU A 94 -7.74 -11.37 -0.15
C LEU A 94 -7.71 -12.89 -0.05
N SER A 95 -7.90 -13.48 1.14
CA SER A 95 -7.84 -14.93 1.37
C SER A 95 -8.83 -15.71 0.51
N ALA A 96 -10.00 -15.13 0.20
CA ALA A 96 -11.00 -15.73 -0.69
C ALA A 96 -10.70 -15.55 -2.19
N SER A 97 -9.63 -14.85 -2.55
CA SER A 97 -9.33 -14.47 -3.94
C SER A 97 -7.81 -14.33 -4.18
N PRO A 98 -7.03 -15.42 -4.02
CA PRO A 98 -5.57 -15.36 -4.16
C PRO A 98 -5.14 -14.93 -5.58
N ASP A 99 -5.92 -15.26 -6.62
CA ASP A 99 -5.64 -14.88 -8.02
C ASP A 99 -5.96 -13.41 -8.34
N ARG A 100 -6.48 -12.64 -7.39
CA ARG A 100 -6.87 -11.23 -7.61
C ARG A 100 -5.68 -10.36 -8.02
N GLU A 101 -4.47 -10.76 -7.68
CA GLU A 101 -3.25 -10.06 -8.11
C GLU A 101 -3.07 -10.09 -9.63
N ALA A 102 -3.26 -11.25 -10.26
CA ALA A 102 -3.23 -11.39 -11.72
C ALA A 102 -4.40 -10.65 -12.39
N MET A 103 -5.56 -10.60 -11.73
CA MET A 103 -6.73 -9.85 -12.22
C MET A 103 -6.48 -8.33 -12.23
N TRP A 104 -5.86 -7.79 -11.18
CA TRP A 104 -5.54 -6.35 -11.11
C TRP A 104 -4.65 -5.90 -12.27
N TYR A 105 -3.65 -6.70 -12.66
CA TYR A 105 -2.82 -6.38 -13.83
C TYR A 105 -3.65 -6.29 -15.12
N LEU A 106 -4.62 -7.18 -15.30
CA LEU A 106 -5.53 -7.15 -16.45
C LEU A 106 -6.45 -5.93 -16.39
N GLU A 107 -7.01 -5.60 -15.23
CA GLU A 107 -7.84 -4.40 -15.01
C GLU A 107 -7.05 -3.10 -15.30
N VAL A 108 -5.79 -3.02 -14.85
CA VAL A 108 -4.90 -1.88 -15.11
C VAL A 108 -4.55 -1.78 -16.59
N LEU A 109 -4.24 -2.89 -17.25
CA LEU A 109 -3.97 -2.93 -18.69
C LEU A 109 -5.21 -2.55 -19.51
N GLU A 110 -6.38 -2.99 -19.08
CA GLU A 110 -7.66 -2.64 -19.69
C GLU A 110 -7.95 -1.14 -19.53
N ALA A 111 -7.81 -0.60 -18.31
CA ALA A 111 -7.94 0.83 -18.04
C ALA A 111 -6.91 1.66 -18.82
N TYR A 112 -5.66 1.21 -18.94
CA TYR A 112 -4.64 1.86 -19.76
C TYR A 112 -5.07 1.92 -21.23
N LYS A 113 -5.51 0.79 -21.79
CA LYS A 113 -5.98 0.72 -23.19
C LYS A 113 -7.22 1.59 -23.42
N MET A 114 -8.14 1.66 -22.46
CA MET A 114 -9.39 2.42 -22.61
C MET A 114 -9.19 3.92 -22.42
N PHE A 115 -8.39 4.34 -21.42
CA PHE A 115 -8.34 5.74 -20.99
C PHE A 115 -7.06 6.46 -21.39
N TYR A 116 -5.93 5.78 -21.52
CA TYR A 116 -4.63 6.43 -21.71
C TYR A 116 -4.08 6.26 -23.12
N ARG A 117 -4.28 5.08 -23.72
CA ARG A 117 -3.84 4.80 -25.09
C ARG A 117 -4.46 5.76 -26.12
N PRO A 118 -5.77 6.08 -26.10
CA PRO A 118 -6.36 7.00 -27.09
C PRO A 118 -5.84 8.44 -26.95
N LEU A 119 -5.45 8.85 -25.73
CA LEU A 119 -4.85 10.16 -25.48
C LEU A 119 -3.40 10.27 -25.96
N MET A 120 -2.68 9.14 -26.03
CA MET A 120 -1.28 9.08 -26.47
C MET A 120 -1.14 8.96 -27.99
N GLU A 121 -2.06 8.26 -28.65
CA GLU A 121 -1.98 7.98 -30.09
C GLU A 121 -2.62 9.09 -30.97
N GLY A 122 -3.36 10.04 -30.37
CA GLY A 122 -4.03 11.13 -31.11
C GLY A 122 -5.15 10.62 -32.02
N PRO A 123 -6.09 11.47 -32.48
CA PRO A 123 -7.07 11.05 -33.48
C PRO A 123 -6.35 10.76 -34.80
N VAL A 124 -6.67 9.60 -35.40
CA VAL A 124 -6.23 9.20 -36.75
C VAL A 124 -6.87 10.08 -37.81
#